data_AF-A0A926QRQ1-F1
#
_entry.id   AF-A0A926QRQ1-F1
#
_cell.length_a   1.000
_cell.length_b   1.000
_cell.length_c   1.000
_cell.angle_alpha   90.00
_cell.angle_beta   90.00
_cell.angle_gamma   90.00
#
_symmetry.space_group_name_H-M   'P 1'
#
loop_
_entity.id
_entity.type
_entity.pdbx_description
1 polymer ?
#
loop_
_entity_poly.entity_id
_entity_poly.type
_entity_poly.pdbx_seq_one_letter_code
_entity_poly.pdbx_strand_id
1 'polypeptide(L)'
;MDGFAALNQIVEAARECVHIHEVESTKRARLEAYEATEVARIRAAEAVLKDYFTQAFAERRNLFEEMFARLDRALDEGNGEVLHSVVRGIVDIARSSPLADMGDLSQVRAALDDPDQVWDL
;
A
#
# COMPACT_ATOMS: atom_id res chain seq x y z
N MET A 1 -8.80 50.37 -44.62
CA MET A 1 -8.08 49.10 -44.80
C MET A 1 -7.51 48.61 -43.46
N ASP A 2 -6.94 49.48 -42.63
CA ASP A 2 -6.33 49.08 -41.34
C ASP A 2 -7.29 48.54 -40.27
N GLY A 3 -8.51 49.08 -40.15
CA GLY A 3 -9.47 48.63 -39.14
C GLY A 3 -9.92 47.17 -39.31
N PHE A 4 -10.04 46.69 -40.55
CA PHE A 4 -10.42 45.30 -40.83
C PHE A 4 -9.25 44.34 -40.56
N ALA A 5 -8.01 44.77 -40.81
CA ALA A 5 -6.82 44.03 -40.44
C ALA A 5 -6.68 43.89 -38.92
N ALA A 6 -6.91 44.97 -38.16
CA ALA A 6 -6.91 44.95 -36.71
C ALA A 6 -8.01 44.03 -36.15
N LEU A 7 -9.21 44.06 -36.73
CA LEU A 7 -10.30 43.15 -36.34
C LEU A 7 -9.92 41.68 -36.57
N ASN A 8 -9.34 41.34 -37.72
CA ASN A 8 -8.90 39.97 -37.99
C ASN A 8 -7.81 39.50 -37.02
N GLN A 9 -6.86 40.37 -36.65
CA GLN A 9 -5.85 40.03 -35.64
C GLN A 9 -6.47 39.74 -34.28
N ILE A 10 -7.47 40.51 -33.87
CA ILE A 10 -8.19 40.29 -32.60
C ILE A 10 -8.97 38.97 -32.65
N VAL A 11 -9.64 38.67 -33.76
CA VAL A 11 -10.40 37.43 -33.92
C VAL A 11 -9.48 36.21 -33.89
N GLU A 12 -8.34 36.26 -34.59
CA GLU A 12 -7.36 35.17 -34.56
C GLU A 12 -6.75 34.99 -33.17
N ALA A 13 -6.36 36.07 -32.49
CA ALA A 13 -5.84 36.01 -31.13
C ALA A 13 -6.88 35.47 -30.13
N ALA A 14 -8.15 35.85 -30.27
CA ALA A 14 -9.23 35.33 -29.44
C ALA A 14 -9.45 33.82 -29.70
N ARG A 15 -9.43 33.40 -30.96
CA ARG A 15 -9.56 31.99 -31.33
C ARG A 15 -8.41 31.16 -30.79
N GLU A 16 -7.18 31.65 -30.91
CA GLU A 16 -5.98 31.00 -30.36
C GLU A 16 -6.05 30.91 -28.83
N CYS A 17 -6.46 31.98 -28.15
CA CYS A 17 -6.64 32.00 -26.71
C CYS A 17 -7.67 30.95 -26.25
N VAL A 18 -8.83 30.88 -26.89
CA VAL A 18 -9.86 29.87 -26.59
C VAL A 18 -9.32 28.46 -26.82
N HIS A 19 -8.66 28.22 -27.96
CA HIS A 19 -8.10 26.91 -28.27
C HIS A 19 -7.06 26.45 -27.24
N ILE A 20 -6.11 27.32 -26.89
CA ILE A 20 -5.10 27.04 -25.86
C ILE A 20 -5.79 26.77 -24.52
N HIS A 21 -6.78 27.59 -24.15
CA HIS A 21 -7.50 27.41 -22.91
C HIS A 21 -8.21 26.05 -22.82
N GLU A 22 -8.88 25.62 -23.88
CA GLU A 22 -9.55 24.31 -23.94
C GLU A 22 -8.56 23.15 -23.86
N VAL A 23 -7.44 23.24 -24.59
CA VAL A 23 -6.37 22.22 -24.58
C VAL A 23 -5.75 22.11 -23.19
N GLU A 24 -5.36 23.23 -22.57
CA GLU A 24 -4.75 23.23 -21.24
C GLU A 24 -5.75 22.84 -20.14
N SER A 25 -7.02 23.19 -20.27
CA SER A 25 -8.05 22.75 -19.33
C SER A 25 -8.29 21.25 -19.42
N THR A 26 -8.28 20.68 -20.63
CA THR A 26 -8.36 19.22 -20.83
C THR A 26 -7.13 18.50 -20.25
N LYS A 27 -5.93 19.06 -20.45
CA LYS A 27 -4.69 18.51 -19.85
C LYS A 27 -4.75 18.50 -18.33
N ARG A 28 -5.19 19.62 -17.71
CA ARG A 28 -5.35 19.72 -16.25
C ARG A 28 -6.37 18.72 -15.72
N ALA A 29 -7.55 18.63 -16.35
CA ALA A 29 -8.57 17.66 -15.97
C ALA A 29 -8.05 16.21 -16.05
N ARG A 30 -7.25 15.88 -17.07
CA ARG A 30 -6.61 14.56 -17.18
C ARG A 30 -5.59 14.31 -16.08
N LEU A 31 -4.77 15.30 -15.73
CA LEU A 31 -3.80 15.19 -14.63
C LEU A 31 -4.51 15.01 -13.28
N GLU A 32 -5.58 15.76 -13.02
CA GLU A 32 -6.38 15.63 -11.80
C GLU A 32 -7.02 14.24 -11.68
N ALA A 33 -7.60 13.72 -12.77
CA ALA A 33 -8.18 12.38 -12.80
C ALA A 33 -7.10 11.30 -12.59
N TYR A 34 -5.93 11.46 -13.21
CA TYR A 34 -4.80 10.56 -13.04
C TYR A 34 -4.28 10.58 -11.60
N GLU A 35 -4.04 11.76 -11.03
CA GLU A 35 -3.61 11.93 -9.64
C GLU A 35 -4.61 11.27 -8.68
N ALA A 36 -5.90 11.55 -8.83
CA ALA A 36 -6.93 10.98 -7.96
C ALA A 36 -6.95 9.45 -8.02
N THR A 37 -6.81 8.87 -9.22
CA THR A 37 -6.80 7.41 -9.41
C THR A 37 -5.55 6.79 -8.79
N GLU A 38 -4.38 7.35 -9.06
CA GLU A 38 -3.11 6.84 -8.55
C GLU A 38 -3.00 6.97 -7.04
N VAL A 39 -3.45 8.09 -6.47
CA VAL A 39 -3.49 8.28 -5.02
C VAL A 39 -4.46 7.28 -4.38
N ALA A 40 -5.66 7.09 -4.94
CA ALA A 40 -6.61 6.10 -4.43
C ALA A 40 -6.02 4.68 -4.46
N ARG A 41 -5.31 4.33 -5.55
CA ARG A 41 -4.61 3.05 -5.68
C ARG A 41 -3.52 2.86 -4.62
N ILE A 42 -2.66 3.86 -4.40
CA ILE A 42 -1.63 3.83 -3.36
C ILE A 42 -2.27 3.69 -1.97
N ARG A 43 -3.40 4.35 -1.72
CA ARG A 43 -4.11 4.25 -0.43
C ARG A 43 -4.73 2.87 -0.20
N ALA A 44 -5.30 2.25 -1.23
CA ALA A 44 -5.80 0.89 -1.16
C ALA A 44 -4.65 -0.09 -0.86
N ALA A 45 -3.52 0.07 -1.55
CA ALA A 45 -2.30 -0.69 -1.29
C ALA A 45 -1.83 -0.62 0.16
N GLU A 46 -1.75 0.62 0.66
CA GLU A 46 -1.32 0.93 2.01
C GLU A 46 -2.24 0.27 3.04
N ALA A 47 -3.56 0.29 2.81
CA ALA A 47 -4.54 -0.33 3.69
C ALA A 47 -4.36 -1.85 3.77
N VAL A 48 -4.27 -2.54 2.62
CA VAL A 48 -4.06 -3.99 2.58
C VAL A 48 -2.77 -4.40 3.32
N LEU A 49 -1.67 -3.68 3.08
CA LEU A 49 -0.40 -3.95 3.75
C LEU A 49 -0.50 -3.72 5.27
N LYS A 50 -1.17 -2.65 5.69
CA LYS A 50 -1.38 -2.35 7.12
C LYS A 50 -2.22 -3.41 7.81
N ASP A 51 -3.28 -3.89 7.16
CA ASP A 51 -4.14 -4.93 7.70
C ASP A 51 -3.39 -6.25 7.84
N TYR A 52 -2.63 -6.63 6.80
CA TYR A 52 -1.75 -7.80 6.86
C TYR A 52 -0.77 -7.71 8.03
N PHE A 53 -0.04 -6.59 8.15
CA PHE A 53 0.93 -6.44 9.25
C PHE A 53 0.24 -6.51 10.60
N THR A 54 -0.92 -5.85 10.73
CA THR A 54 -1.70 -5.87 11.97
C THR A 54 -2.04 -7.30 12.39
N GLN A 55 -2.52 -8.12 11.45
CA GLN A 55 -2.83 -9.52 11.71
C GLN A 55 -1.58 -10.34 12.03
N ALA A 56 -0.53 -10.27 11.21
CA ALA A 56 0.71 -11.03 11.41
C ALA A 56 1.37 -10.73 12.76
N PHE A 57 1.40 -9.46 13.18
CA PHE A 57 1.91 -9.07 14.50
C PHE A 57 0.98 -9.50 15.65
N ALA A 58 -0.34 -9.48 15.46
CA ALA A 58 -1.29 -9.96 16.46
C ALA A 58 -1.17 -11.48 16.68
N GLU A 59 -1.10 -12.26 15.61
CA GLU A 59 -0.87 -13.71 15.68
C GLU A 59 0.43 -14.04 16.40
N ARG A 60 1.52 -13.35 16.03
CA ARG A 60 2.82 -13.54 16.68
C ARG A 60 2.81 -13.16 18.16
N ARG A 61 2.05 -12.13 18.55
CA ARG A 61 1.85 -11.77 19.96
C ARG A 61 1.16 -12.90 20.73
N ASN A 62 0.03 -13.38 20.22
CA ASN A 62 -0.73 -14.46 20.85
C ASN A 62 0.13 -15.72 21.00
N LEU A 63 0.92 -16.06 19.97
CA LEU A 63 1.83 -17.18 20.01
C LEU A 63 2.89 -17.05 21.12
N PHE A 64 3.50 -15.87 21.27
CA PHE A 64 4.45 -15.64 22.36
C PHE A 64 3.80 -15.69 23.73
N GLU A 65 2.61 -15.11 23.90
CA GLU A 65 1.85 -15.18 25.16
C GLU A 65 1.59 -16.64 25.57
N GLU A 66 1.16 -17.49 24.63
CA GLU A 66 0.98 -18.92 24.88
C GLU A 66 2.29 -19.64 25.22
N MET A 67 3.39 -19.32 24.54
CA MET A 67 4.68 -19.93 24.80
C MET A 67 5.21 -19.55 26.18
N PHE A 68 5.09 -18.28 26.59
CA PHE A 68 5.46 -17.87 27.94
C PHE A 68 4.58 -18.54 29.00
N ALA A 69 3.27 -18.65 28.77
CA ALA A 69 2.38 -19.38 29.69
C ALA A 69 2.71 -20.89 29.79
N ARG A 70 3.25 -21.51 28.72
CA ARG A 70 3.77 -22.88 28.76
C ARG A 70 5.11 -22.97 29.49
N LEU A 71 5.97 -21.96 29.33
CA LEU A 71 7.25 -21.86 30.02
C LEU A 71 7.04 -21.77 31.53
N ASP A 72 6.13 -20.91 31.99
CA ASP A 72 5.79 -20.74 33.41
C ASP A 72 5.29 -22.04 34.02
N ARG A 73 4.39 -22.76 33.33
CA ARG A 73 3.92 -24.08 33.78
C ARG A 73 5.05 -25.11 33.88
N ALA A 74 5.95 -25.14 32.90
CA ALA A 74 7.08 -26.07 32.93
C ALA A 74 8.05 -25.77 34.10
N LEU A 75 8.21 -24.49 34.47
CA LEU A 75 8.95 -24.08 35.66
C LEU A 75 8.27 -24.58 36.94
N ASP A 76 6.96 -24.36 37.08
CA ASP A 76 6.18 -24.78 38.25
C ASP A 76 6.18 -26.31 38.44
N GLU A 77 6.12 -27.06 37.33
CA GLU A 77 6.13 -28.53 37.33
C GLU A 77 7.55 -29.14 37.49
N GLY A 78 8.61 -28.31 37.44
CA GLY A 78 10.00 -28.80 37.42
C GLY A 78 10.35 -29.61 36.16
N ASN A 79 9.60 -29.42 35.08
CA ASN A 79 9.74 -30.19 33.84
C ASN A 79 10.80 -29.58 32.92
N GLY A 80 12.07 -29.90 33.19
CA GLY A 80 13.23 -29.35 32.45
C GLY A 80 13.23 -29.67 30.94
N GLU A 81 12.62 -30.78 30.52
CA GLU A 81 12.53 -31.14 29.10
C GLU A 81 11.58 -30.20 28.35
N VAL A 82 10.38 -29.98 28.89
CA VAL A 82 9.40 -29.05 28.33
C VAL A 82 9.95 -27.62 28.37
N LEU A 83 10.58 -27.23 29.47
CA LEU A 83 11.23 -25.92 29.60
C LEU A 83 12.20 -25.66 28.44
N HIS A 84 13.13 -26.59 28.20
CA HIS A 84 14.13 -26.46 27.13
C HIS A 84 13.48 -26.40 25.74
N SER A 85 12.46 -27.22 25.50
CA SER A 85 11.72 -27.24 24.24
C SER A 85 11.02 -25.90 23.96
N VAL A 86 10.32 -25.35 24.96
CA VAL A 86 9.59 -24.08 24.83
C VAL A 86 10.55 -22.91 24.60
N VAL A 87 11.66 -22.82 25.34
CA VAL A 87 12.68 -21.78 25.14
C VAL A 87 13.24 -21.83 23.71
N ARG A 88 13.54 -23.03 23.20
CA ARG A 88 14.03 -23.19 21.82
C ARG A 88 12.99 -22.69 20.81
N GLY A 89 11.71 -23.05 20.98
CA GLY A 89 10.63 -22.57 20.13
C GLY A 89 10.50 -21.04 20.11
N ILE A 90 10.59 -20.40 21.28
CA ILE A 90 10.58 -18.93 21.40
C ILE A 90 11.74 -18.31 20.60
N VAL A 91 12.95 -18.86 20.75
CA VAL A 91 14.14 -18.35 20.04
C VAL A 91 14.01 -18.55 18.53
N ASP A 92 13.51 -19.71 18.08
CA ASP A 92 13.36 -20.01 16.66
C ASP A 92 12.34 -19.05 16.00
N ILE A 93 11.23 -18.74 16.66
CA ILE A 93 10.27 -17.74 16.19
C ILE A 93 10.87 -16.34 16.25
N ALA A 94 11.56 -15.98 17.34
CA ALA A 94 12.21 -14.68 17.47
C ALA A 94 13.24 -14.40 16.35
N ARG A 95 13.85 -15.46 15.81
CA ARG A 95 14.77 -15.39 14.67
C ARG A 95 14.07 -15.26 13.31
N SER A 96 12.80 -15.63 13.19
CA SER A 96 12.05 -15.47 11.94
C SER A 96 11.52 -14.04 11.80
N SER A 97 11.49 -13.54 10.56
CA SER A 97 10.79 -12.29 10.24
C SER A 97 9.30 -12.58 10.05
N PRO A 98 8.38 -11.80 10.64
CA PRO A 98 6.95 -11.92 10.34
C PRO A 98 6.64 -11.60 8.87
N LEU A 99 7.60 -11.04 8.13
CA LEU A 99 7.47 -10.72 6.71
C LEU A 99 8.03 -11.82 5.81
N ALA A 100 8.67 -12.85 6.38
CA ALA A 100 9.17 -13.98 5.60
C ALA A 100 8.01 -14.78 4.98
N ASP A 101 6.86 -14.81 5.66
CA ASP A 101 5.66 -15.52 5.23
C ASP A 101 4.79 -14.72 4.26
N MET A 102 5.09 -13.43 4.01
CA MET A 102 4.41 -12.61 2.99
C MET A 102 4.67 -13.09 1.55
N GLY A 103 5.62 -14.01 1.35
CA GLY A 103 6.09 -14.35 0.01
C GLY A 103 6.85 -13.19 -0.63
N ASP A 104 6.78 -13.09 -1.95
CA ASP A 104 7.47 -12.04 -2.69
C ASP A 104 6.64 -10.74 -2.72
N LEU A 105 7.07 -9.74 -1.94
CA LEU A 105 6.50 -8.39 -1.97
C LEU A 105 6.53 -7.75 -3.36
N SER A 106 7.35 -8.27 -4.29
CA SER A 106 7.31 -7.88 -5.70
C SER A 106 6.00 -8.27 -6.38
N GLN A 107 5.34 -9.36 -5.97
CA GLN A 107 4.04 -9.77 -6.48
C GLN A 107 2.91 -8.91 -5.91
N VAL A 108 3.00 -8.54 -4.62
CA VAL A 108 2.10 -7.54 -4.03
C VAL A 108 2.26 -6.23 -4.79
N ARG A 109 3.49 -5.78 -5.06
CA ARG A 109 3.73 -4.59 -5.88
C ARG A 109 3.21 -4.73 -7.31
N ALA A 110 3.40 -5.87 -7.95
CA ALA A 110 2.88 -6.12 -9.30
C ALA A 110 1.35 -6.07 -9.36
N ALA A 111 0.67 -6.64 -8.37
CA ALA A 111 -0.78 -6.56 -8.22
C ALA A 111 -1.26 -5.12 -7.94
N LEU A 112 -0.46 -4.32 -7.23
CA LEU A 112 -0.74 -2.89 -7.03
C LEU A 112 -0.47 -2.04 -8.27
N ASP A 113 0.48 -2.45 -9.10
CA ASP A 113 0.83 -1.79 -10.35
C ASP A 113 -0.18 -2.12 -11.48
N ASP A 114 -0.99 -3.18 -11.33
CA ASP A 114 -2.04 -3.58 -12.26
C ASP A 114 -3.36 -2.78 -12.01
N PRO A 115 -3.79 -1.93 -12.97
CA PRO A 115 -5.02 -1.16 -12.86
C PRO A 115 -6.30 -2.02 -12.91
N ASP A 116 -6.22 -3.27 -13.36
CA ASP A 116 -7.35 -4.20 -13.46
C ASP A 116 -7.36 -5.22 -12.31
N GLN A 117 -6.46 -5.10 -11.32
CA GLN A 117 -6.40 -6.02 -10.19
C GLN A 117 -7.66 -5.95 -9.33
N VAL A 118 -8.35 -7.09 -9.23
CA VAL A 118 -9.48 -7.28 -8.31
C VAL A 118 -8.94 -7.82 -6.97
N TRP A 119 -9.32 -7.16 -5.87
CA TRP A 119 -9.00 -7.58 -4.51
C TRP A 119 -10.26 -8.18 -3.89
N ASP A 120 -10.28 -9.50 -3.66
CA ASP A 120 -11.34 -10.14 -2.90
C ASP A 120 -11.08 -9.94 -1.40
N LEU A 121 -12.11 -9.48 -0.69
CA LEU A 121 -12.14 -9.24 0.76
C LEU A 121 -12.44 -10.52 1.54
#